data_AF-A0A1I1MU23-F1
#
_entry.id   AF-A0A1I1MU23-F1
#
_cell.length_a   1.000
_cell.length_b   1.000
_cell.length_c   1.000
_cell.angle_alpha   90.00
_cell.angle_beta   90.00
_cell.angle_gamma   90.00
#
_symmetry.space_group_name_H-M   'P 1'
#
loop_
_entity.id
_entity.type
_entity.pdbx_description
1 polymer ?
#
loop_
_entity_poly.entity_id
_entity_poly.type
_entity_poly.pdbx_seq_one_letter_code
_entity_poly.pdbx_strand_id
1 'polypeptide(L)'
;MAEAGHDLVAAVDALIDRPRDLPDAAERRRLRRADGLTQNQVAGALRVSRTTLVAWEAGRSEPSGQRRAAYAHFLRRLAEKYPAVPGREAP
;
A
#
# COMPACT_ATOMS: atom_id res chain seq x y z
N MET A 1 19.87 2.67 30.68
CA MET A 1 20.13 1.44 29.87
C MET A 1 18.82 0.68 29.63
N ALA A 2 17.76 1.36 29.16
CA ALA A 2 16.41 0.80 29.01
C ALA A 2 15.79 1.02 27.61
N GLU A 3 16.59 1.44 26.61
CA GLU A 3 16.08 1.71 25.25
C GLU A 3 16.43 0.63 24.23
N ALA A 4 17.28 -0.35 24.59
CA ALA A 4 17.72 -1.40 23.68
C ALA A 4 16.58 -2.36 23.25
N GLY A 5 15.50 -2.47 24.03
CA GLY A 5 14.36 -3.33 23.72
C GLY A 5 13.44 -2.76 22.64
N HIS A 6 13.17 -1.45 22.66
CA HIS A 6 12.35 -0.79 21.64
C HIS A 6 13.08 -0.67 20.30
N ASP A 7 14.41 -0.51 20.32
CA ASP A 7 15.24 -0.49 19.11
C ASP A 7 15.19 -1.85 18.37
N LEU A 8 15.21 -2.95 19.13
CA LEU A 8 15.08 -4.28 18.56
C LEU A 8 13.70 -4.51 17.93
N VAL A 9 12.64 -4.05 18.59
CA VAL A 9 11.27 -4.12 18.07
C VAL A 9 11.12 -3.26 16.81
N ALA A 10 11.64 -2.03 16.81
CA ALA A 10 11.63 -1.14 15.64
C ALA A 10 12.45 -1.70 14.47
N ALA A 11 13.57 -2.37 14.74
CA ALA A 11 14.40 -3.02 13.73
C ALA A 11 13.70 -4.26 13.12
N VAL A 12 12.97 -5.02 13.93
CA VAL A 12 12.13 -6.13 13.48
C VAL A 12 10.95 -5.62 12.66
N ASP A 13 10.26 -4.58 13.12
CA ASP A 13 9.18 -3.90 12.37
C ASP A 13 9.70 -3.39 11.02
N ALA A 14 10.89 -2.76 10.99
CA ALA A 14 11.53 -2.33 9.74
C ALA A 14 11.92 -3.49 8.80
N LEU A 15 12.20 -4.68 9.33
CA LEU A 15 12.49 -5.90 8.57
C LEU A 15 11.22 -6.54 8.00
N ILE A 16 10.12 -6.52 8.75
CA ILE A 16 8.80 -7.02 8.35
C ILE A 16 8.13 -6.06 7.37
N ASP A 17 8.20 -4.75 7.62
CA ASP A 17 7.72 -3.68 6.76
C ASP A 17 8.60 -3.46 5.53
N ARG A 18 9.73 -4.17 5.41
CA ARG A 18 10.61 -4.10 4.25
C ARG A 18 9.77 -4.48 3.02
N PRO A 19 9.45 -3.51 2.13
CA PRO A 19 8.48 -3.73 1.08
C PRO A 19 9.12 -4.62 0.01
N ARG A 20 8.87 -5.92 0.08
CA ARG A 20 9.18 -6.84 -1.03
C ARG A 20 8.02 -6.88 -2.01
N ASP A 21 6.79 -6.81 -1.51
CA ASP A 21 5.58 -6.92 -2.33
C ASP A 21 4.63 -5.76 -2.04
N LEU A 22 4.10 -5.17 -3.12
CA LEU A 22 2.93 -4.31 -2.99
C LEU A 22 1.78 -5.15 -2.40
N PRO A 23 0.88 -4.57 -1.58
CA PRO A 23 -0.28 -5.31 -1.11
C PRO A 23 -1.07 -5.87 -2.31
N ASP A 24 -1.86 -6.91 -2.09
CA ASP A 24 -2.57 -7.56 -3.18
C ASP A 24 -3.49 -6.57 -3.95
N ALA A 25 -3.87 -6.95 -5.16
CA ALA A 25 -4.67 -6.10 -6.03
C ALA A 25 -6.05 -5.75 -5.42
N ALA A 26 -6.61 -6.61 -4.58
CA ALA A 26 -7.89 -6.37 -3.93
C ALA A 26 -7.75 -5.30 -2.83
N GLU A 27 -6.70 -5.37 -2.03
CA GLU A 27 -6.40 -4.46 -0.94
C GLU A 27 -6.04 -3.07 -1.47
N ARG A 28 -5.31 -2.98 -2.58
CA ARG A 28 -5.09 -1.70 -3.30
C ARG A 28 -6.42 -0.97 -3.57
N ARG A 29 -7.42 -1.70 -4.08
CA ARG A 29 -8.74 -1.16 -4.39
C ARG A 29 -9.55 -0.84 -3.14
N ARG A 30 -9.49 -1.71 -2.12
CA ARG A 30 -10.16 -1.51 -0.83
C ARG A 30 -9.67 -0.23 -0.19
N LEU A 31 -8.36 -0.05 -0.04
CA LEU A 31 -7.74 1.13 0.57
C LEU A 31 -8.13 2.41 -0.16
N ARG A 32 -8.05 2.42 -1.50
CA ARG A 32 -8.49 3.57 -2.30
C ARG A 32 -9.96 3.91 -2.05
N ARG A 33 -10.85 2.91 -2.07
CA ARG A 33 -12.29 3.11 -1.86
C ARG A 33 -12.63 3.51 -0.43
N ALA A 34 -11.93 2.99 0.56
CA ALA A 34 -12.10 3.34 1.97
C ALA A 34 -11.85 4.83 2.21
N ASP A 35 -10.89 5.42 1.48
CA ASP A 35 -10.63 6.87 1.50
C ASP A 35 -11.55 7.69 0.58
N GLY A 36 -12.48 7.06 -0.15
CA GLY A 36 -13.35 7.74 -1.10
C GLY A 36 -12.65 8.22 -2.38
N LEU A 37 -11.41 7.77 -2.63
CA LEU A 37 -10.63 8.22 -3.78
C LEU A 37 -11.05 7.51 -5.08
N THR A 38 -11.12 8.28 -6.16
CA THR A 38 -11.31 7.75 -7.51
C THR A 38 -9.97 7.35 -8.13
N GLN A 39 -10.01 6.47 -9.12
CA GLN A 39 -8.83 6.08 -9.88
C GLN A 39 -8.18 7.28 -10.59
N ASN A 40 -8.97 8.26 -11.04
CA ASN A 40 -8.43 9.48 -11.67
C ASN A 40 -7.63 10.34 -10.68
N GLN A 41 -8.11 10.50 -9.45
CA GLN A 41 -7.41 11.28 -8.42
C GLN A 41 -6.05 10.65 -8.08
N VAL A 42 -6.02 9.32 -7.87
CA VAL A 42 -4.78 8.61 -7.56
C VAL A 42 -3.83 8.60 -8.76
N ALA A 43 -4.34 8.39 -9.97
CA ALA A 43 -3.53 8.42 -11.19
C ALA A 43 -2.91 9.80 -11.42
N GLY A 44 -3.66 10.88 -11.19
CA GLY A 44 -3.17 12.26 -11.25
C GLY A 44 -2.05 12.53 -10.25
N ALA A 45 -2.22 12.10 -8.99
CA ALA A 45 -1.19 12.24 -7.95
C ALA A 45 0.11 11.49 -8.31
N LEU A 46 -0.01 10.32 -8.92
CA LEU A 46 1.13 9.49 -9.33
C LEU A 46 1.66 9.83 -10.73
N ARG A 47 1.08 10.83 -11.41
CA ARG A 47 1.41 11.24 -12.79
C ARG A 47 1.42 10.07 -13.78
N VAL A 48 0.39 9.21 -13.69
CA VAL A 48 0.15 8.11 -14.63
C VAL A 48 -1.23 8.23 -15.24
N SER A 49 -1.50 7.46 -16.30
CA SER A 49 -2.85 7.37 -16.84
C SER A 49 -3.77 6.57 -15.89
N ARG A 50 -5.06 6.89 -15.93
CA ARG A 50 -6.10 6.10 -15.24
C ARG A 50 -6.02 4.62 -15.62
N THR A 51 -5.77 4.31 -16.89
CA THR A 51 -5.64 2.94 -17.41
C THR A 51 -4.46 2.20 -16.79
N THR A 52 -3.32 2.87 -16.59
CA THR A 52 -2.16 2.31 -15.89
C THR A 52 -2.51 1.98 -14.45
N LEU A 53 -3.19 2.88 -13.73
CA LEU A 53 -3.62 2.61 -12.37
C LEU A 53 -4.62 1.45 -12.30
N VAL A 54 -5.57 1.37 -13.24
CA VAL A 54 -6.50 0.23 -13.34
C VAL A 54 -5.75 -1.08 -13.53
N ALA A 55 -4.69 -1.11 -14.34
CA ALA A 55 -3.87 -2.31 -14.53
C ALA A 55 -3.12 -2.70 -13.25
N TRP A 56 -2.59 -1.73 -12.50
CA TRP A 56 -1.96 -1.96 -11.19
C TRP A 56 -2.95 -2.47 -10.14
N GLU A 57 -4.14 -1.87 -10.05
CA GLU A 57 -5.22 -2.30 -9.17
C GLU A 57 -5.87 -3.63 -9.59
N ALA A 58 -5.60 -4.11 -10.80
CA ALA A 58 -6.04 -5.41 -11.29
C ALA A 58 -4.93 -6.47 -11.21
N GLY A 59 -3.71 -6.11 -10.78
CA GLY A 59 -2.55 -7.01 -10.79
C GLY A 59 -2.07 -7.39 -12.19
N ARG A 60 -2.56 -6.73 -13.26
CA ARG A 60 -2.15 -7.00 -14.65
C ARG A 60 -0.78 -6.45 -14.99
N SER A 61 -0.33 -5.43 -14.26
CA SER A 61 1.01 -4.88 -14.34
C SER A 61 1.41 -4.31 -12.98
N GLU A 62 2.71 -4.17 -12.74
CA GLU A 62 3.22 -3.54 -11.53
C GLU A 62 3.93 -2.22 -11.84
N PRO A 63 3.84 -1.22 -10.94
CA PRO A 63 4.68 -0.05 -11.03
C PRO A 63 6.15 -0.43 -10.77
N SER A 64 7.06 0.28 -11.43
CA SER A 64 8.50 0.12 -11.28
C SER A 64 9.17 1.42 -10.83
N GLY A 65 10.39 1.29 -10.28
CA GLY A 65 11.24 2.42 -9.88
C GLY A 65 10.55 3.40 -8.93
N GLN A 66 10.67 4.70 -9.22
CA GLN A 66 10.12 5.77 -8.39
C GLN A 66 8.59 5.71 -8.23
N ARG A 67 7.87 5.24 -9.25
CA ARG A 67 6.41 5.11 -9.19
C ARG A 67 5.99 3.99 -8.24
N ARG A 68 6.76 2.89 -8.18
CA ARG A 68 6.54 1.80 -7.20
C ARG A 68 6.69 2.35 -5.79
N ALA A 69 7.77 3.08 -5.53
CA ALA A 69 8.01 3.68 -4.22
C ALA A 69 6.89 4.64 -3.80
N ALA A 70 6.47 5.55 -4.70
CA ALA A 70 5.38 6.49 -4.43
C ALA A 70 4.05 5.78 -4.18
N TYR A 71 3.72 4.77 -4.99
CA TYR A 71 2.48 4.02 -4.84
C TYR A 71 2.46 3.14 -3.58
N ALA A 72 3.58 2.47 -3.27
CA ALA A 72 3.74 1.71 -2.03
C ALA A 72 3.59 2.61 -0.80
N HIS A 73 4.23 3.79 -0.82
CA HIS A 73 4.10 4.77 0.26
C HIS A 73 2.65 5.23 0.44
N PHE A 74 1.97 5.58 -0.66
CA PHE A 74 0.56 5.95 -0.65
C PHE A 74 -0.32 4.86 -0.03
N LEU A 75 -0.14 3.60 -0.45
CA LEU A 75 -0.91 2.46 0.06
C LEU A 75 -0.63 2.21 1.54
N ARG A 76 0.62 2.31 1.99
CA ARG A 76 0.98 2.15 3.40
C ARG A 76 0.27 3.18 4.29
N ARG A 77 0.26 4.46 3.86
CA ARG A 77 -0.44 5.53 4.59
C ARG A 77 -1.95 5.32 4.63
N LEU A 78 -2.54 4.78 3.57
CA LEU A 78 -3.94 4.39 3.59
C LEU A 78 -4.20 3.20 4.50
N ALA A 79 -3.32 2.21 4.55
CA ALA A 79 -3.45 1.05 5.42
C ALA A 79 -3.36 1.44 6.91
N GLU A 80 -2.48 2.39 7.26
CA GLU A 80 -2.42 2.99 8.60
C GLU A 80 -3.75 3.66 8.99
N LYS A 81 -4.40 4.36 8.04
CA LYS A 81 -5.67 5.07 8.26
C LYS A 81 -6.89 4.13 8.26
N TYR A 82 -6.84 3.09 7.44
CA TYR A 82 -7.90 2.10 7.26
C TYR A 82 -7.33 0.71 7.49
N PRO A 83 -6.99 0.35 8.74
CA PRO A 83 -6.47 -0.97 9.03
C PRO A 83 -7.44 -2.03 8.51
N ALA A 84 -6.93 -3.06 7.85
CA ALA A 84 -7.72 -4.24 7.56
C ALA A 84 -8.02 -4.90 8.91
N VAL A 85 -9.30 -5.04 9.26
CA VAL A 85 -9.68 -5.87 10.40
C VAL A 85 -9.37 -7.31 9.99
N PRO A 86 -8.42 -8.02 10.62
CA PRO A 86 -8.16 -9.41 10.30
C PRO A 86 -9.39 -10.21 10.74
N GLY A 87 -10.21 -10.65 9.80
CA GLY A 87 -11.44 -11.39 10.15
C GLY A 87 -12.54 -11.45 9.09
N ARG A 88 -12.30 -11.00 7.86
CA ARG A 88 -13.24 -11.28 6.76
C ARG A 88 -12.54 -11.78 5.52
N GLU A 89 -11.86 -12.91 5.67
CA GLU A 89 -11.80 -13.89 4.60
C GLU A 89 -13.23 -14.44 4.47
N ALA A 90 -13.89 -14.10 3.35
CA ALA A 90 -15.22 -14.59 3.03
C ALA A 90 -15.13 -16.07 2.60
N PRO A 91 -16.15 -16.89 2.92
CA PRO A 91 -16.14 -18.35 2.76
C PRO A 91 -16.01 -18.85 1.32
#